data_AF-A0A0W0TT87-F1
#
_entry.id   AF-A0A0W0TT87-F1
#
_cell.length_a   1.000
_cell.length_b   1.000
_cell.length_c   1.000
_cell.angle_alpha   90.00
_cell.angle_beta   90.00
_cell.angle_gamma   90.00
#
_symmetry.space_group_name_H-M   'P 1'
#
loop_
_entity.id
_entity.type
_entity.pdbx_description
1 polymer ?
#
loop_
_entity_poly.entity_id
_entity_poly.type
_entity_poly.pdbx_seq_one_letter_code
_entity_poly.pdbx_strand_id
1 'polypeptide(L)'
;MPKPSPEVTSQLTLVPMLNLYLQANKIDLKANKTGICNGLAAVYCKYALEDKEEEFLIMLQYIEHKGKEILYAQEHGVAPPPSNNDKFSNLDDSKANKFIGEVLFAYLPKEFNKTLNQDDSIQLLKFLDKDGVTQKPIVKEYNLALVADVKDWSQIFNKLKVEGTAWTVGTPTHAISVFVKNGEFRVYDPNHTLIDICKDGKSLAKLLTTVFPDNDKAATLLPLTINICSHPDKPSNHQYPTKEWIFKNLLKKEPDKINQFMEINGHKFDSLAMAVLQNDVEQIRLCFEKGASNPEVALQLAARDNRLDALDVLLKDEHRKLIKNPDKVYVESCRLALETGRYEAFERLLKDEAINAAFCSYIRDAKNRADFLQLVATSGSPQCIEKLVECYQKNIADVDIPALIKSSNAIGAAEKSGNKRSVQLLCNLAGVELQASQEKSLVDFPSNDKETRTLIEGFCTFIQFINDMIYAAISLILPSAKKQETLAYTNTPYARLFKPAPDKTESPLLAPLTTAPDKSGPQ
;
A
#
# COMPACT_ATOMS: atom_id res chain seq x y z
N MET A 1 -41.08 6.38 -7.22
CA MET A 1 -39.87 7.17 -7.53
C MET A 1 -38.66 6.31 -7.18
N PRO A 2 -37.61 6.23 -8.03
CA PRO A 2 -36.38 5.55 -7.64
C PRO A 2 -35.77 6.27 -6.42
N LYS A 3 -35.35 5.52 -5.39
CA LYS A 3 -34.60 6.10 -4.26
C LYS A 3 -33.32 6.76 -4.82
N PRO A 4 -32.95 7.96 -4.35
CA PRO A 4 -31.67 8.56 -4.73
C PRO A 4 -30.53 7.63 -4.32
N SER A 5 -29.49 7.53 -5.16
CA SER A 5 -28.27 6.81 -4.83
C SER A 5 -27.66 7.40 -3.55
N PRO A 6 -27.14 6.57 -2.64
CA PRO A 6 -26.54 7.07 -1.41
C PRO A 6 -25.31 7.92 -1.71
N GLU A 7 -25.21 9.07 -1.03
CA GLU A 7 -24.04 9.95 -1.08
C GLU A 7 -22.84 9.33 -0.33
N VAL A 8 -21.66 9.47 -0.92
CA VAL A 8 -20.39 8.89 -0.48
C VAL A 8 -19.32 9.97 -0.44
N THR A 9 -18.40 9.86 0.52
CA THR A 9 -17.24 10.75 0.60
C THR A 9 -16.15 10.29 -0.39
N SER A 10 -15.65 11.20 -1.23
CA SER A 10 -14.51 10.95 -2.12
C SER A 10 -13.20 10.79 -1.35
N GLN A 11 -12.31 9.93 -1.83
CA GLN A 11 -10.98 9.72 -1.24
C GLN A 11 -10.14 11.00 -1.18
N LEU A 12 -10.37 11.96 -2.07
CA LEU A 12 -9.69 13.26 -2.06
C LEU A 12 -9.90 14.00 -0.73
N THR A 13 -11.05 13.79 -0.09
CA THR A 13 -11.39 14.36 1.22
C THR A 13 -10.82 13.53 2.37
N LEU A 14 -10.64 12.22 2.19
CA LEU A 14 -10.16 11.30 3.22
C LEU A 14 -8.65 11.27 3.37
N VAL A 15 -7.91 11.37 2.26
CA VAL A 15 -6.44 11.28 2.23
C VAL A 15 -5.75 12.28 3.17
N PRO A 16 -6.12 13.58 3.20
CA PRO A 16 -5.53 14.52 4.14
C PRO A 16 -5.71 14.09 5.61
N MET A 17 -6.88 13.55 5.94
CA MET A 17 -7.21 13.12 7.29
C MET A 17 -6.43 11.89 7.72
N LEU A 18 -6.32 10.90 6.84
CA LEU A 18 -5.50 9.73 7.11
C LEU A 18 -4.03 10.11 7.28
N ASN A 19 -3.51 11.05 6.50
CA ASN A 19 -2.14 11.55 6.66
C ASN A 19 -1.92 12.22 8.01
N LEU A 20 -2.87 13.05 8.48
CA LEU A 20 -2.78 13.64 9.82
C LEU A 20 -2.84 12.57 10.92
N TYR A 21 -3.70 11.55 10.76
CA TYR A 21 -3.79 10.45 11.70
C TYR A 21 -2.49 9.62 11.76
N LEU A 22 -1.89 9.30 10.60
CA LEU A 22 -0.60 8.62 10.51
C LEU A 22 0.52 9.45 11.16
N GLN A 23 0.56 10.75 10.91
CA GLN A 23 1.54 11.66 11.49
C GLN A 23 1.42 11.73 13.03
N ALA A 24 0.20 11.79 13.57
CA ALA A 24 -0.02 11.80 15.02
C ALA A 24 0.44 10.48 15.67
N ASN A 25 0.36 9.38 14.94
CA ASN A 25 0.88 8.08 15.32
C ASN A 25 2.38 7.90 15.03
N LYS A 26 3.08 8.95 14.59
CA LYS A 26 4.52 8.95 14.23
C LYS A 26 4.86 7.94 13.14
N ILE A 27 3.92 7.69 12.24
CA ILE A 27 4.13 6.83 11.09
C ILE A 27 4.44 7.72 9.91
N ASP A 28 5.67 7.69 9.41
CA ASP A 28 6.07 8.40 8.19
C ASP A 28 5.64 7.65 6.92
N LEU A 29 4.43 7.11 6.95
CA LEU A 29 3.72 6.65 5.76
C LEU A 29 2.78 7.77 5.34
N LYS A 30 2.75 8.07 4.04
CA LYS A 30 1.80 9.02 3.48
C LYS A 30 0.90 8.28 2.51
N ALA A 31 -0.39 8.37 2.73
CA ALA A 31 -1.37 8.20 1.66
C ALA A 31 -0.98 9.21 0.56
N ASN A 32 -0.44 8.67 -0.52
CA ASN A 32 0.23 9.45 -1.55
C ASN A 32 -0.80 10.14 -2.48
N LYS A 33 -0.31 10.98 -3.39
CA LYS A 33 -1.14 11.66 -4.38
C LYS A 33 -1.88 10.71 -5.34
N THR A 34 -1.45 9.44 -5.44
CA THR A 34 -2.12 8.45 -6.29
C THR A 34 -3.36 7.84 -5.62
N GLY A 35 -3.65 8.19 -4.36
CA GLY A 35 -4.87 7.83 -3.66
C GLY A 35 -4.78 6.49 -2.92
N ILE A 36 -5.86 6.18 -2.20
CA ILE A 36 -6.07 4.97 -1.38
C ILE A 36 -7.17 4.08 -1.96
N CYS A 37 -7.49 4.27 -3.23
CA CYS A 37 -8.63 3.64 -3.90
C CYS A 37 -8.66 2.13 -3.76
N ASN A 38 -7.50 1.47 -3.91
CA ASN A 38 -7.41 0.02 -3.77
C ASN A 38 -7.79 -0.45 -2.35
N GLY A 39 -7.30 0.23 -1.32
CA GLY A 39 -7.65 -0.07 0.07
C GLY A 39 -9.14 0.12 0.34
N LEU A 40 -9.71 1.24 -0.10
CA LEU A 40 -11.14 1.52 0.05
C LEU A 40 -12.02 0.55 -0.73
N ALA A 41 -11.63 0.16 -1.95
CA ALA A 41 -12.35 -0.80 -2.77
C ALA A 41 -12.37 -2.20 -2.11
N ALA A 42 -11.24 -2.65 -1.58
CA ALA A 42 -11.15 -3.92 -0.87
C ALA A 42 -12.00 -3.91 0.42
N VAL A 43 -11.93 -2.84 1.20
CA VAL A 43 -12.74 -2.69 2.43
C VAL A 43 -14.23 -2.61 2.10
N TYR A 44 -14.64 -1.90 1.03
CA TYR A 44 -16.03 -1.92 0.58
C TYR A 44 -16.49 -3.34 0.23
N CYS A 45 -15.68 -4.12 -0.49
CA CYS A 45 -16.02 -5.51 -0.81
C CYS A 45 -16.32 -6.32 0.46
N LYS A 46 -15.47 -6.20 1.49
CA LYS A 46 -15.70 -6.85 2.78
C LYS A 46 -17.04 -6.42 3.39
N TYR A 47 -17.27 -5.12 3.55
CA TYR A 47 -18.49 -4.60 4.17
C TYR A 47 -19.75 -4.98 3.38
N ALA A 48 -19.68 -4.97 2.06
CA ALA A 48 -20.78 -5.40 1.20
C ALA A 48 -21.12 -6.89 1.39
N LEU A 49 -20.11 -7.75 1.52
CA LEU A 49 -20.28 -9.19 1.81
C LEU A 49 -20.84 -9.47 3.22
N GLU A 50 -20.73 -8.52 4.16
CA GLU A 50 -21.37 -8.58 5.49
C GLU A 50 -22.77 -7.97 5.51
N ASP A 51 -23.30 -7.52 4.38
CA ASP A 51 -24.52 -6.70 4.30
C ASP A 51 -24.43 -5.37 5.08
N LYS A 52 -23.21 -4.83 5.24
CA LYS A 52 -22.87 -3.62 6.01
C LYS A 52 -22.48 -2.43 5.12
N GLU A 53 -22.99 -2.35 3.90
CA GLU A 53 -22.72 -1.20 2.99
C GLU A 53 -23.01 0.15 3.65
N GLU A 54 -24.09 0.25 4.44
CA GLU A 54 -24.46 1.49 5.14
C GLU A 54 -23.46 1.86 6.24
N GLU A 55 -22.96 0.87 7.00
CA GLU A 55 -21.94 1.11 8.03
C GLU A 55 -20.64 1.62 7.39
N PHE A 56 -20.23 1.06 6.25
CA PHE A 56 -19.09 1.56 5.47
C PHE A 56 -19.24 3.05 5.13
N LEU A 57 -20.40 3.43 4.57
CA LEU A 57 -20.68 4.82 4.19
C LEU A 57 -20.71 5.77 5.39
N ILE A 58 -21.27 5.32 6.52
CA ILE A 58 -21.29 6.09 7.76
C ILE A 58 -19.86 6.34 8.27
N MET A 59 -18.97 5.35 8.20
CA MET A 59 -17.56 5.51 8.61
C MET A 59 -16.83 6.54 7.76
N LEU A 60 -17.04 6.54 6.44
CA LEU A 60 -16.47 7.56 5.55
C LEU A 60 -16.94 8.97 5.90
N GLN A 61 -18.25 9.14 6.09
CA GLN A 61 -18.83 10.43 6.45
C GLN A 61 -18.38 10.90 7.84
N TYR A 62 -18.18 9.98 8.77
CA TYR A 62 -17.67 10.27 10.12
C TYR A 62 -16.24 10.83 10.06
N ILE A 63 -15.35 10.16 9.32
CA ILE A 63 -13.95 10.60 9.16
C ILE A 63 -13.89 11.98 8.49
N GLU A 64 -14.70 12.20 7.45
CA GLU A 64 -14.82 13.52 6.81
C GLU A 64 -15.30 14.59 7.79
N HIS A 65 -16.35 14.29 8.56
CA HIS A 65 -16.90 15.23 9.53
C HIS A 65 -15.85 15.64 10.56
N LYS A 66 -15.13 14.67 11.14
CA LYS A 66 -14.03 14.93 12.08
C LYS A 66 -12.88 15.71 11.45
N GLY A 67 -12.61 15.53 10.17
CA GLY A 67 -11.64 16.36 9.48
C GLY A 67 -12.03 17.82 9.35
N LYS A 68 -13.32 18.10 9.09
CA LYS A 68 -13.84 19.46 9.08
C LYS A 68 -13.77 20.11 10.46
N GLU A 69 -13.99 19.35 11.53
CA GLU A 69 -13.84 19.84 12.91
C GLU A 69 -12.39 20.29 13.20
N ILE A 70 -11.39 19.51 12.78
CA ILE A 70 -9.97 19.88 12.93
C ILE A 70 -9.65 21.16 12.15
N LEU A 71 -10.04 21.22 10.88
CA LEU A 71 -9.78 22.39 10.03
C LEU A 71 -10.41 23.65 10.63
N TYR A 72 -11.65 23.55 11.12
CA TYR A 72 -12.31 24.65 11.81
C TYR A 72 -11.51 25.13 13.03
N ALA A 73 -11.05 24.20 13.87
CA ALA A 73 -10.26 24.54 15.05
C ALA A 73 -8.91 25.20 14.69
N GLN A 74 -8.28 24.76 13.60
CA GLN A 74 -7.05 25.38 13.07
C GLN A 74 -7.29 26.80 12.54
N GLU A 75 -8.41 27.05 11.89
CA GLU A 75 -8.74 28.36 11.32
C GLU A 75 -9.21 29.37 12.39
N HIS A 76 -9.95 28.90 13.40
CA HIS A 76 -10.65 29.77 14.35
C HIS A 76 -10.07 29.77 15.77
N GLY A 77 -9.17 28.84 16.09
CA GLY A 77 -8.57 28.72 17.43
C GLY A 77 -9.56 28.35 18.53
N VAL A 78 -10.70 27.77 18.16
CA VAL A 78 -11.74 27.30 19.08
C VAL A 78 -12.35 26.00 18.55
N ALA A 79 -12.89 25.17 19.44
CA ALA A 79 -13.65 24.00 19.03
C ALA A 79 -14.86 24.40 18.17
N PRO A 80 -15.26 23.59 17.17
CA PRO A 80 -16.46 23.85 16.40
C PRO A 80 -17.68 23.87 17.32
N PRO A 81 -18.67 24.74 17.03
CA PRO A 81 -19.91 24.75 17.80
C PRO A 81 -20.58 23.36 17.72
N PRO A 82 -21.15 22.86 18.82
CA PRO A 82 -21.80 21.55 18.83
C PRO A 82 -22.90 21.49 17.77
N SER A 83 -22.86 20.44 16.95
CA SER A 83 -23.89 20.20 15.95
C SER A 83 -25.14 19.63 16.63
N ASN A 84 -26.29 20.30 16.45
CA ASN A 84 -27.58 19.81 16.96
C ASN A 84 -28.08 18.54 16.22
N ASN A 85 -27.37 18.10 15.18
CA ASN A 85 -27.65 16.89 14.39
C ASN A 85 -26.39 16.03 14.28
N ASP A 86 -25.79 15.66 15.41
CA ASP A 86 -24.69 14.70 15.39
C ASP A 86 -25.23 13.28 15.15
N LYS A 87 -25.44 12.95 13.87
CA LYS A 87 -25.78 11.59 13.41
C LYS A 87 -24.71 10.55 13.77
N PHE A 88 -23.55 10.98 14.26
CA PHE A 88 -22.44 10.13 14.68
C PHE A 88 -22.32 9.99 16.21
N SER A 89 -23.21 10.61 16.99
CA SER A 89 -23.18 10.56 18.46
C SER A 89 -23.20 9.14 19.07
N ASN A 90 -23.66 8.14 18.31
CA ASN A 90 -23.69 6.74 18.71
C ASN A 90 -22.56 5.89 18.10
N LEU A 91 -21.62 6.50 17.38
CA LEU A 91 -20.54 5.79 16.70
C LEU A 91 -19.41 5.49 17.68
N ASP A 92 -19.12 4.21 17.86
CA ASP A 92 -18.05 3.74 18.75
C ASP A 92 -16.67 3.96 18.10
N ASP A 93 -15.80 4.68 18.79
CA ASP A 93 -14.41 4.97 18.41
C ASP A 93 -13.63 3.72 18.01
N SER A 94 -13.89 2.60 18.69
CA SER A 94 -13.23 1.34 18.40
C SER A 94 -13.51 0.88 16.96
N LYS A 95 -14.70 1.19 16.42
CA LYS A 95 -15.09 0.90 15.04
C LYS A 95 -14.40 1.80 14.04
N ALA A 96 -14.28 3.10 14.34
CA ALA A 96 -13.55 4.04 13.48
C ALA A 96 -12.06 3.67 13.37
N ASN A 97 -11.43 3.31 14.50
CA ASN A 97 -10.04 2.83 14.52
C ASN A 97 -9.87 1.57 13.69
N LYS A 98 -10.76 0.59 13.90
CA LYS A 98 -10.75 -0.66 13.15
C LYS A 98 -10.91 -0.41 11.66
N PHE A 99 -11.84 0.46 11.26
CA PHE A 99 -12.06 0.84 9.87
C PHE A 99 -10.81 1.46 9.25
N ILE A 100 -10.19 2.45 9.92
CA ILE A 100 -8.96 3.10 9.44
C ILE A 100 -7.83 2.07 9.32
N GLY A 101 -7.66 1.18 10.29
CA GLY A 101 -6.68 0.11 10.25
C GLY A 101 -6.89 -0.82 9.05
N GLU A 102 -8.13 -1.22 8.77
CA GLU A 102 -8.48 -2.04 7.61
C GLU A 102 -8.17 -1.35 6.28
N VAL A 103 -8.48 -0.05 6.16
CA VAL A 103 -8.15 0.76 4.98
C VAL A 103 -6.64 0.85 4.78
N LEU A 104 -5.88 1.12 5.84
CA LEU A 104 -4.41 1.22 5.77
C LEU A 104 -3.77 -0.11 5.37
N PHE A 105 -4.23 -1.23 5.95
CA PHE A 105 -3.74 -2.56 5.59
C PHE A 105 -3.98 -2.90 4.13
N ALA A 106 -5.22 -2.70 3.68
CA ALA A 106 -5.58 -2.96 2.30
C ALA A 106 -4.91 -1.96 1.33
N TYR A 107 -4.55 -0.76 1.76
CA TYR A 107 -3.88 0.21 0.90
C TYR A 107 -2.37 -0.05 0.74
N LEU A 108 -1.69 -0.46 1.82
CA LEU A 108 -0.23 -0.64 1.87
C LEU A 108 0.20 -2.10 2.16
N PRO A 109 -0.31 -3.10 1.42
CA PRO A 109 -0.03 -4.50 1.71
C PRO A 109 1.48 -4.79 1.76
N LYS A 110 2.27 -4.16 0.88
CA LYS A 110 3.72 -4.35 0.81
C LYS A 110 4.50 -3.78 2.00
N GLU A 111 3.97 -2.78 2.71
CA GLU A 111 4.66 -2.21 3.88
C GLU A 111 4.50 -3.10 5.12
N PHE A 112 3.45 -3.92 5.15
CA PHE A 112 3.19 -4.88 6.23
C PHE A 112 3.65 -6.31 5.88
N ASN A 113 3.68 -6.63 4.58
CA ASN A 113 4.14 -7.91 4.08
C ASN A 113 4.71 -7.74 2.66
N LYS A 114 6.05 -7.79 2.54
CA LYS A 114 6.77 -7.63 1.27
C LYS A 114 6.51 -8.79 0.27
N THR A 115 5.73 -9.81 0.63
CA THR A 115 5.25 -10.82 -0.32
C THR A 115 3.97 -10.41 -1.05
N LEU A 116 3.25 -9.40 -0.55
CA LEU A 116 1.95 -8.96 -1.08
C LEU A 116 2.08 -7.65 -1.88
N ASN A 117 1.13 -7.43 -2.79
CA ASN A 117 0.93 -6.15 -3.46
C ASN A 117 -0.55 -5.73 -3.47
N GLN A 118 -0.88 -4.64 -4.16
CA GLN A 118 -2.22 -4.05 -4.15
C GLN A 118 -3.31 -4.93 -4.81
N ASP A 119 -2.98 -5.87 -5.70
CA ASP A 119 -3.97 -6.84 -6.17
C ASP A 119 -4.30 -7.90 -5.11
N ASP A 120 -3.44 -8.05 -4.09
CA ASP A 120 -3.62 -8.98 -2.98
C ASP A 120 -4.33 -8.37 -1.76
N SER A 121 -4.69 -7.07 -1.81
CA SER A 121 -5.20 -6.32 -0.66
C SER A 121 -6.39 -6.96 0.05
N ILE A 122 -7.26 -7.63 -0.70
CA ILE A 122 -8.43 -8.32 -0.14
C ILE A 122 -8.07 -9.51 0.76
N GLN A 123 -6.88 -10.10 0.58
CA GLN A 123 -6.39 -11.22 1.39
C GLN A 123 -6.03 -10.79 2.82
N LEU A 124 -5.76 -9.49 3.02
CA LEU A 124 -5.48 -8.92 4.35
C LEU A 124 -6.75 -8.72 5.18
N LEU A 125 -7.92 -8.79 4.55
CA LEU A 125 -9.21 -8.56 5.18
C LEU A 125 -9.81 -9.90 5.63
N LYS A 126 -10.34 -9.90 6.86
CA LYS A 126 -10.90 -11.09 7.51
C LYS A 126 -12.25 -10.75 8.14
N PHE A 127 -13.17 -11.71 8.11
CA PHE A 127 -14.44 -11.67 8.84
C PHE A 127 -14.25 -12.21 10.25
N LEU A 128 -15.02 -11.71 11.20
CA LEU A 128 -15.14 -12.35 12.51
C LEU A 128 -16.18 -13.47 12.41
N ASP A 129 -15.84 -14.63 12.95
CA ASP A 129 -16.78 -15.74 13.08
C ASP A 129 -17.83 -15.44 14.15
N LYS A 130 -18.82 -16.33 14.28
CA LYS A 130 -19.94 -16.21 15.24
C LYS A 130 -19.49 -16.14 16.70
N ASP A 131 -18.30 -16.62 17.01
CA ASP A 131 -17.70 -16.56 18.35
C ASP A 131 -17.12 -15.17 18.69
N GLY A 132 -17.04 -14.26 17.72
CA GLY A 132 -16.49 -12.92 17.87
C GLY A 132 -14.96 -12.86 18.00
N VAL A 133 -14.26 -13.99 17.88
CA VAL A 133 -12.81 -14.11 18.12
C VAL A 133 -12.10 -14.71 16.92
N THR A 134 -12.66 -15.76 16.33
CA THR A 134 -12.06 -16.45 15.19
C THR A 134 -12.14 -15.59 13.94
N GLN A 135 -11.04 -15.49 13.20
CA GLN A 135 -10.98 -14.73 11.95
C GLN A 135 -11.02 -15.67 10.74
N LYS A 136 -11.95 -15.44 9.81
CA LYS A 136 -12.06 -16.18 8.55
C LYS A 136 -11.66 -15.30 7.36
N PRO A 137 -10.81 -15.78 6.45
CA PRO A 137 -10.43 -15.00 5.27
C PRO A 137 -11.62 -14.83 4.31
N ILE A 138 -11.58 -13.76 3.52
CA ILE A 138 -12.46 -13.62 2.35
C ILE A 138 -12.14 -14.73 1.35
N VAL A 139 -13.17 -15.36 0.77
CA VAL A 139 -12.98 -16.40 -0.25
C VAL A 139 -12.83 -15.74 -1.62
N LYS A 140 -11.66 -15.91 -2.24
CA LYS A 140 -11.43 -15.55 -3.64
C LYS A 140 -11.95 -16.68 -4.53
N GLU A 141 -13.04 -16.44 -5.26
CA GLU A 141 -13.71 -17.46 -6.06
C GLU A 141 -13.20 -17.54 -7.50
N TYR A 142 -12.84 -16.38 -8.06
CA TYR A 142 -12.42 -16.27 -9.45
C TYR A 142 -11.56 -15.04 -9.64
N ASN A 143 -10.66 -15.07 -10.63
CA ASN A 143 -9.90 -13.91 -11.05
C ASN A 143 -9.71 -13.91 -12.57
N LEU A 144 -9.54 -12.72 -13.12
CA LEU A 144 -9.35 -12.49 -14.54
C LEU A 144 -8.62 -11.17 -14.74
N ALA A 145 -7.57 -11.18 -15.56
CA ALA A 145 -6.90 -9.94 -15.93
C ALA A 145 -6.53 -9.90 -17.41
N LEU A 146 -7.11 -8.97 -18.17
CA LEU A 146 -6.87 -8.89 -19.62
C LEU A 146 -7.13 -7.49 -20.16
N VAL A 147 -6.73 -7.29 -21.42
CA VAL A 147 -7.05 -6.10 -22.19
C VAL A 147 -8.12 -6.48 -23.22
N ALA A 148 -9.26 -5.83 -23.15
CA ALA A 148 -10.35 -6.07 -24.08
C ALA A 148 -11.18 -4.81 -24.31
N ASP A 149 -11.97 -4.82 -25.39
CA ASP A 149 -12.87 -3.73 -25.69
C ASP A 149 -14.14 -3.75 -24.81
N VAL A 150 -14.85 -2.62 -24.77
CA VAL A 150 -16.11 -2.47 -24.02
C VAL A 150 -17.14 -3.55 -24.35
N LYS A 151 -17.20 -4.01 -25.60
CA LYS A 151 -18.20 -5.00 -26.05
C LYS A 151 -17.86 -6.41 -25.53
N ASP A 152 -16.58 -6.76 -25.51
CA ASP A 152 -16.10 -8.02 -24.96
C ASP A 152 -16.25 -8.02 -23.44
N TRP A 153 -15.87 -6.93 -22.77
CA TRP A 153 -16.12 -6.74 -21.33
C TRP A 153 -17.61 -6.81 -20.96
N SER A 154 -18.49 -6.24 -21.79
CA SER A 154 -19.94 -6.33 -21.58
C SER A 154 -20.44 -7.77 -21.50
N GLN A 155 -19.90 -8.66 -22.34
CA GLN A 155 -20.26 -10.08 -22.35
C GLN A 155 -19.66 -10.81 -21.16
N ILE A 156 -18.40 -10.54 -20.85
CA ILE A 156 -17.69 -11.13 -19.70
C ILE A 156 -18.41 -10.79 -18.40
N PHE A 157 -18.73 -9.51 -18.14
CA PHE A 157 -19.42 -9.12 -16.92
C PHE A 157 -20.78 -9.81 -16.74
N ASN A 158 -21.54 -9.99 -17.81
CA ASN A 158 -22.80 -10.73 -17.72
C ASN A 158 -22.60 -12.22 -17.35
N LYS A 159 -21.47 -12.83 -17.70
CA LYS A 159 -21.13 -14.22 -17.33
C LYS A 159 -20.55 -14.34 -15.92
N LEU A 160 -19.89 -13.28 -15.44
CA LEU A 160 -19.34 -13.21 -14.10
C LEU A 160 -20.39 -12.82 -13.04
N LYS A 161 -21.53 -12.26 -13.45
CA LYS A 161 -22.59 -11.75 -12.57
C LYS A 161 -23.22 -12.85 -11.71
N VAL A 162 -22.94 -12.80 -10.41
CA VAL A 162 -23.47 -13.76 -9.43
C VAL A 162 -23.91 -13.01 -8.18
N GLU A 163 -25.16 -13.22 -7.76
CA GLU A 163 -25.76 -12.56 -6.59
C GLU A 163 -24.93 -12.80 -5.32
N GLY A 164 -24.75 -11.75 -4.52
CA GLY A 164 -24.02 -11.83 -3.25
C GLY A 164 -22.49 -11.88 -3.38
N THR A 165 -21.94 -11.69 -4.59
CA THR A 165 -20.49 -11.60 -4.79
C THR A 165 -20.03 -10.14 -4.84
N ALA A 166 -18.83 -9.88 -4.32
CA ALA A 166 -18.17 -8.58 -4.36
C ALA A 166 -16.85 -8.69 -5.10
N TRP A 167 -16.53 -7.70 -5.94
CA TRP A 167 -15.39 -7.73 -6.83
C TRP A 167 -14.50 -6.52 -6.58
N THR A 168 -13.19 -6.72 -6.54
CA THR A 168 -12.26 -5.63 -6.85
C THR A 168 -12.06 -5.59 -8.35
N VAL A 169 -12.19 -4.40 -8.94
CA VAL A 169 -11.94 -4.17 -10.37
C VAL A 169 -10.90 -3.07 -10.48
N GLY A 170 -9.77 -3.37 -11.11
CA GLY A 170 -8.61 -2.49 -11.11
C GLY A 170 -7.99 -2.28 -12.49
N THR A 171 -7.26 -1.19 -12.59
CA THR A 171 -6.23 -0.91 -13.60
C THR A 171 -4.90 -0.74 -12.85
N PRO A 172 -3.75 -0.64 -13.54
CA PRO A 172 -2.48 -0.35 -12.87
C PRO A 172 -2.44 0.94 -12.04
N THR A 173 -3.38 1.89 -12.26
CA THR A 173 -3.37 3.21 -11.61
C THR A 173 -4.57 3.48 -10.71
N HIS A 174 -5.66 2.73 -10.84
CA HIS A 174 -6.89 2.95 -10.06
C HIS A 174 -7.66 1.66 -9.81
N ALA A 175 -8.43 1.63 -8.72
CA ALA A 175 -9.26 0.49 -8.36
C ALA A 175 -10.62 0.93 -7.80
N ILE A 176 -11.64 0.15 -8.13
CA ILE A 176 -13.01 0.29 -7.66
C ILE A 176 -13.52 -1.04 -7.12
N SER A 177 -14.75 -1.02 -6.62
CA SER A 177 -15.45 -2.23 -6.21
C SER A 177 -16.82 -2.35 -6.84
N VAL A 178 -17.24 -3.60 -7.05
CA VAL A 178 -18.54 -3.94 -7.61
C VAL A 178 -19.19 -4.97 -6.69
N PHE A 179 -20.39 -4.69 -6.19
CA PHE A 179 -21.19 -5.65 -5.45
C PHE A 179 -22.43 -6.04 -6.25
N VAL A 180 -22.66 -7.35 -6.42
CA VAL A 180 -23.84 -7.85 -7.13
C VAL A 180 -24.97 -8.06 -6.14
N LYS A 181 -26.00 -7.22 -6.23
CA LYS A 181 -27.17 -7.26 -5.34
C LYS A 181 -28.46 -7.03 -6.12
N ASN A 182 -29.49 -7.83 -5.83
CA ASN A 182 -30.77 -7.83 -6.53
C ASN A 182 -30.62 -7.99 -8.04
N GLY A 183 -29.62 -8.76 -8.49
CA GLY A 183 -29.30 -8.89 -9.89
C GLY A 183 -28.89 -7.58 -10.55
N GLU A 184 -28.28 -6.64 -9.83
CA GLU A 184 -27.69 -5.40 -10.35
C GLU A 184 -26.24 -5.26 -9.87
N PHE A 185 -25.42 -4.52 -10.63
CA PHE A 185 -24.07 -4.16 -10.23
C PHE A 185 -24.10 -2.84 -9.48
N ARG A 186 -23.69 -2.85 -8.22
CA ARG A 186 -23.52 -1.67 -7.37
C ARG A 186 -22.05 -1.30 -7.37
N VAL A 187 -21.71 -0.16 -7.96
CA VAL A 187 -20.34 0.23 -8.23
C VAL A 187 -19.94 1.34 -7.27
N TYR A 188 -18.94 1.07 -6.43
CA TYR A 188 -18.32 2.07 -5.59
C TYR A 188 -16.94 2.42 -6.16
N ASP A 189 -16.83 3.65 -6.65
CA ASP A 189 -15.58 4.29 -7.03
C ASP A 189 -15.14 5.26 -5.92
N PRO A 190 -13.98 5.02 -5.26
CA PRO A 190 -13.45 5.92 -4.24
C PRO A 190 -13.25 7.37 -4.71
N ASN A 191 -13.17 7.66 -6.01
CA ASN A 191 -13.09 9.03 -6.52
C ASN A 191 -14.45 9.74 -6.60
N HIS A 192 -15.56 9.00 -6.61
CA HIS A 192 -16.89 9.53 -6.83
C HIS A 192 -17.72 9.53 -5.55
N THR A 193 -18.72 10.40 -5.50
CA THR A 193 -19.55 10.62 -4.31
C THR A 193 -20.85 9.83 -4.33
N LEU A 194 -21.01 8.86 -5.22
CA LEU A 194 -22.24 8.08 -5.37
C LEU A 194 -21.90 6.61 -5.64
N ILE A 195 -22.79 5.72 -5.19
CA ILE A 195 -22.81 4.34 -5.67
C ILE A 195 -23.62 4.29 -6.97
N ASP A 196 -22.95 3.99 -8.07
CA ASP A 196 -23.58 3.81 -9.37
C ASP A 196 -24.28 2.44 -9.45
N ILE A 197 -25.44 2.40 -10.12
CA ILE A 197 -26.22 1.17 -10.30
C ILE A 197 -26.27 0.82 -11.79
N CYS A 198 -25.64 -0.29 -12.14
CA CYS A 198 -25.59 -0.82 -13.50
C CYS A 198 -26.45 -2.09 -13.60
N LYS A 199 -27.45 -2.08 -14.48
CA LYS A 199 -28.41 -3.20 -14.61
C LYS A 199 -27.80 -4.43 -15.27
N ASP A 200 -26.82 -4.24 -16.15
CA ASP A 200 -26.21 -5.29 -16.96
C ASP A 200 -24.73 -5.02 -17.23
N GLY A 201 -24.04 -6.01 -17.80
CA GLY A 201 -22.62 -5.89 -18.12
C GLY A 201 -22.32 -4.78 -19.14
N LYS A 202 -23.29 -4.39 -19.97
CA LYS A 202 -23.11 -3.30 -20.95
C LYS A 202 -23.07 -1.93 -20.26
N SER A 203 -23.99 -1.68 -19.34
CA SER A 203 -23.99 -0.49 -18.49
C SER A 203 -22.73 -0.41 -17.64
N LEU A 204 -22.30 -1.54 -17.04
CA LEU A 204 -21.05 -1.59 -16.28
C LEU A 204 -19.84 -1.27 -17.15
N ALA A 205 -19.63 -1.98 -18.26
CA ALA A 205 -18.47 -1.76 -19.14
C ALA A 205 -18.40 -0.30 -19.66
N LYS A 206 -19.55 0.31 -19.95
CA LYS A 206 -19.62 1.72 -20.34
C LYS A 206 -19.30 2.68 -19.18
N LEU A 207 -19.73 2.39 -17.96
CA LEU A 207 -19.35 3.17 -16.78
C LEU A 207 -17.83 3.10 -16.55
N LEU A 208 -17.22 1.93 -16.75
CA LEU A 208 -15.78 1.76 -16.53
C LEU A 208 -14.91 2.61 -17.49
N THR A 209 -15.40 2.97 -18.68
CA THR A 209 -14.66 3.91 -19.56
C THR A 209 -14.57 5.32 -18.99
N THR A 210 -15.48 5.71 -18.09
CA THR A 210 -15.43 7.02 -17.42
C THR A 210 -14.70 6.97 -16.09
N VAL A 211 -14.78 5.84 -15.39
CA VAL A 211 -14.08 5.61 -14.12
C VAL A 211 -12.56 5.49 -14.29
N PHE A 212 -12.11 4.98 -15.44
CA PHE A 212 -10.69 4.82 -15.75
C PHE A 212 -10.27 5.78 -16.89
N PRO A 213 -10.10 7.09 -16.61
CA PRO A 213 -9.88 8.12 -17.62
C PRO A 213 -8.47 8.14 -18.22
N ASP A 214 -7.52 7.40 -17.63
CA ASP A 214 -6.18 7.21 -18.20
C ASP A 214 -6.21 6.43 -19.52
N ASN A 215 -7.36 5.80 -19.83
CA ASN A 215 -7.67 5.37 -21.17
C ASN A 215 -8.08 6.61 -21.97
N ASP A 216 -7.30 6.95 -23.01
CA ASP A 216 -7.64 8.04 -23.94
C ASP A 216 -9.15 8.03 -24.24
N LYS A 217 -9.82 9.18 -24.29
CA LYS A 217 -11.30 9.24 -24.42
C LYS A 217 -11.81 8.57 -25.71
N ALA A 218 -10.92 8.28 -26.65
CA ALA A 218 -11.16 7.49 -27.86
C ALA A 218 -10.83 5.98 -27.72
N ALA A 219 -10.13 5.57 -26.65
CA ALA A 219 -9.74 4.20 -26.39
C ALA A 219 -10.97 3.36 -26.03
N THR A 220 -11.28 2.41 -26.90
CA THR A 220 -12.30 1.40 -26.65
C THR A 220 -11.82 0.26 -25.76
N LEU A 221 -10.52 0.24 -25.42
CA LEU A 221 -9.86 -0.83 -24.68
C LEU A 221 -9.77 -0.49 -23.19
N LEU A 222 -10.04 -1.49 -22.37
CA LEU A 222 -9.93 -1.43 -20.92
C LEU A 222 -8.97 -2.54 -20.44
N PRO A 223 -7.85 -2.19 -19.81
CA PRO A 223 -6.94 -3.14 -19.17
C PRO A 223 -7.40 -3.38 -17.74
N LEU A 224 -8.22 -4.41 -17.50
CA LEU A 224 -8.81 -4.65 -16.18
C LEU A 224 -8.22 -5.88 -15.51
N THR A 225 -8.00 -5.78 -14.20
CA THR A 225 -7.93 -6.92 -13.27
C THR A 225 -9.27 -7.03 -12.54
N ILE A 226 -9.73 -8.27 -12.30
CA ILE A 226 -10.93 -8.57 -11.55
C ILE A 226 -10.60 -9.67 -10.54
N ASN A 227 -10.95 -9.46 -9.28
CA ASN A 227 -10.98 -10.51 -8.27
C ASN A 227 -12.42 -10.62 -7.75
N ILE A 228 -13.05 -11.77 -7.94
CA ILE A 228 -14.40 -12.05 -7.45
C ILE A 228 -14.29 -12.75 -6.10
N CYS A 229 -15.03 -12.25 -5.13
CA CYS A 229 -14.98 -12.73 -3.77
C CYS A 229 -16.37 -12.97 -3.20
N SER A 230 -16.42 -13.87 -2.22
CA SER A 230 -17.60 -14.18 -1.44
C SER A 230 -17.30 -14.26 0.05
N HIS A 231 -18.37 -14.23 0.84
CA HIS A 231 -18.29 -14.47 2.27
C HIS A 231 -17.96 -15.96 2.52
N PRO A 232 -17.04 -16.31 3.44
CA PRO A 232 -16.63 -17.70 3.68
C PRO A 232 -17.77 -18.63 4.10
N ASP A 233 -18.77 -18.10 4.79
CA ASP A 233 -19.97 -18.86 5.18
C ASP A 233 -21.06 -18.90 4.10
N LYS A 234 -20.88 -18.19 2.96
CA LYS A 234 -21.85 -18.10 1.86
C LYS A 234 -21.13 -18.09 0.48
N PRO A 235 -20.33 -19.11 0.12
CA PRO A 235 -19.73 -19.19 -1.20
C PRO A 235 -20.81 -19.36 -2.28
N SER A 236 -20.56 -18.84 -3.49
CA SER A 236 -21.59 -18.70 -4.52
C SER A 236 -21.97 -20.01 -5.23
N ASN A 237 -21.15 -21.07 -5.12
CA ASN A 237 -21.27 -22.33 -5.87
C ASN A 237 -21.38 -22.15 -7.40
N HIS A 238 -21.13 -20.95 -7.93
CA HIS A 238 -21.31 -20.63 -9.34
C HIS A 238 -20.18 -21.20 -10.17
N GLN A 239 -20.52 -21.70 -11.37
CA GLN A 239 -19.53 -22.10 -12.35
C GLN A 239 -19.18 -20.91 -13.24
N TYR A 240 -18.07 -20.25 -12.92
CA TYR A 240 -17.52 -19.17 -13.73
C TYR A 240 -17.10 -19.67 -15.13
N PRO A 241 -17.16 -18.80 -16.16
CA PRO A 241 -16.63 -19.15 -17.48
C PRO A 241 -15.15 -19.52 -17.38
N THR A 242 -14.71 -20.55 -18.10
CA THR A 242 -13.28 -20.88 -18.13
C THR A 242 -12.50 -19.80 -18.90
N LYS A 243 -11.21 -19.65 -18.58
CA LYS A 243 -10.35 -18.69 -19.26
C LYS A 243 -10.22 -19.02 -20.75
N GLU A 244 -10.17 -20.30 -21.13
CA GLU A 244 -10.18 -20.72 -22.53
C GLU A 244 -11.44 -20.26 -23.26
N TRP A 245 -12.61 -20.34 -22.61
CA TRP A 245 -13.84 -19.81 -23.17
C TRP A 245 -13.72 -18.30 -23.41
N ILE A 246 -13.18 -17.55 -22.45
CA ILE A 246 -13.00 -16.10 -22.58
C ILE A 246 -12.09 -15.78 -23.77
N PHE A 247 -10.89 -16.36 -23.82
CA PHE A 247 -9.94 -16.11 -24.92
C PHE A 247 -10.47 -16.60 -26.28
N LYS A 248 -11.19 -17.73 -26.32
CA LYS A 248 -11.81 -18.20 -27.57
C LYS A 248 -12.84 -17.20 -28.11
N ASN A 249 -13.60 -16.53 -27.25
CA ASN A 249 -14.57 -15.53 -27.67
C ASN A 249 -13.90 -14.20 -28.02
N LEU A 250 -12.93 -13.76 -27.21
CA LEU A 250 -12.14 -12.55 -27.43
C LEU A 250 -11.42 -12.57 -28.79
N LEU A 251 -10.73 -13.68 -29.08
CA LEU A 251 -9.87 -13.81 -30.25
C LEU A 251 -10.58 -14.37 -31.49
N LYS A 252 -11.90 -14.65 -31.41
CA LYS A 252 -12.65 -15.37 -32.45
C LYS A 252 -12.50 -14.75 -33.85
N LYS A 253 -12.47 -13.42 -33.92
CA LYS A 253 -12.42 -12.66 -35.18
C LYS A 253 -11.08 -11.98 -35.42
N GLU A 254 -10.30 -11.77 -34.37
CA GLU A 254 -9.09 -10.95 -34.38
C GLU A 254 -8.03 -11.62 -33.49
N PRO A 255 -7.27 -12.59 -34.01
CA PRO A 255 -6.25 -13.29 -33.23
C PRO A 255 -5.19 -12.36 -32.64
N ASP A 256 -4.86 -11.27 -33.35
CA ASP A 256 -3.86 -10.29 -32.92
C ASP A 256 -4.27 -9.50 -31.66
N LYS A 257 -5.55 -9.56 -31.25
CA LYS A 257 -6.03 -8.95 -29.99
C LYS A 257 -5.25 -9.41 -28.76
N ILE A 258 -4.61 -10.59 -28.79
CA ILE A 258 -3.81 -11.09 -27.67
C ILE A 258 -2.65 -10.14 -27.30
N ASN A 259 -2.07 -9.46 -28.29
CA ASN A 259 -0.95 -8.52 -28.11
C ASN A 259 -1.41 -7.05 -28.11
N GLN A 260 -2.71 -6.78 -28.11
CA GLN A 260 -3.20 -5.41 -27.91
C GLN A 260 -2.86 -4.95 -26.50
N PHE A 261 -2.40 -3.70 -26.42
CA PHE A 261 -1.95 -3.11 -25.17
C PHE A 261 -2.54 -1.73 -24.98
N MET A 262 -2.58 -1.31 -23.72
CA MET A 262 -2.79 0.08 -23.33
C MET A 262 -1.50 0.64 -22.75
N GLU A 263 -1.13 1.86 -23.12
CA GLU A 263 0.01 2.54 -22.53
C GLU A 263 -0.44 3.31 -21.28
N ILE A 264 0.09 2.94 -20.12
CA ILE A 264 -0.21 3.56 -18.84
C ILE A 264 1.11 3.93 -18.17
N ASN A 265 1.30 5.21 -17.86
CA ASN A 265 2.53 5.75 -17.28
C ASN A 265 3.80 5.36 -18.07
N GLY A 266 3.71 5.31 -19.40
CA GLY A 266 4.83 4.94 -20.29
C GLY A 266 5.11 3.44 -20.40
N HIS A 267 4.28 2.59 -19.79
CA HIS A 267 4.39 1.13 -19.88
C HIS A 267 3.24 0.54 -20.69
N LYS A 268 3.53 -0.46 -21.52
CA LYS A 268 2.55 -1.16 -22.35
C LYS A 268 2.00 -2.37 -21.62
N PHE A 269 0.72 -2.30 -21.23
CA PHE A 269 0.01 -3.39 -20.58
C PHE A 269 -0.82 -4.14 -21.62
N ASP A 270 -0.38 -5.33 -22.00
CA ASP A 270 -1.17 -6.31 -22.77
C ASP A 270 -1.79 -7.36 -21.84
N SER A 271 -2.54 -8.33 -22.40
CA SER A 271 -3.19 -9.36 -21.59
C SER A 271 -2.20 -10.27 -20.84
N LEU A 272 -0.96 -10.42 -21.31
CA LEU A 272 0.09 -11.17 -20.61
C LEU A 272 0.57 -10.39 -19.39
N ALA A 273 0.88 -9.10 -19.55
CA ALA A 273 1.26 -8.22 -18.46
C ALA A 273 0.15 -8.13 -17.39
N MET A 274 -1.11 -8.04 -17.81
CA MET A 274 -2.27 -8.01 -16.90
C MET A 274 -2.42 -9.33 -16.13
N ALA A 275 -2.28 -10.49 -16.78
CA ALA A 275 -2.32 -11.80 -16.11
C ALA A 275 -1.22 -11.95 -15.04
N VAL A 276 -0.03 -11.40 -15.30
CA VAL A 276 1.06 -11.37 -14.30
C VAL A 276 0.69 -10.57 -13.07
N LEU A 277 -0.01 -9.43 -13.20
CA LEU A 277 -0.42 -8.64 -12.02
C LEU A 277 -1.21 -9.48 -11.01
N GLN A 278 -1.94 -10.49 -11.46
CA GLN A 278 -2.72 -11.41 -10.60
C GLN A 278 -1.99 -12.73 -10.25
N ASN A 279 -0.73 -12.89 -10.66
CA ASN A 279 0.03 -14.14 -10.53
C ASN A 279 -0.69 -15.36 -11.17
N ASP A 280 -1.45 -15.14 -12.23
CA ASP A 280 -2.34 -16.16 -12.78
C ASP A 280 -1.62 -17.08 -13.78
N VAL A 281 -1.00 -18.14 -13.27
CA VAL A 281 -0.24 -19.12 -14.07
C VAL A 281 -1.05 -19.71 -15.22
N GLU A 282 -2.31 -20.03 -14.98
CA GLU A 282 -3.20 -20.60 -16.00
C GLU A 282 -3.41 -19.60 -17.14
N GLN A 283 -3.73 -18.35 -16.79
CA GLN A 283 -3.93 -17.30 -17.78
C GLN A 283 -2.64 -16.93 -18.53
N ILE A 284 -1.51 -16.87 -17.84
CA ILE A 284 -0.20 -16.59 -18.45
C ILE A 284 0.13 -17.64 -19.52
N ARG A 285 -0.05 -18.93 -19.21
CA ARG A 285 0.17 -20.02 -20.18
C ARG A 285 -0.78 -19.90 -21.36
N LEU A 286 -2.06 -19.65 -21.10
CA LEU A 286 -3.04 -19.45 -22.15
C LEU A 286 -2.69 -18.26 -23.04
N CYS A 287 -2.17 -17.16 -22.50
CA CYS A 287 -1.70 -16.03 -23.28
C CYS A 287 -0.59 -16.45 -24.27
N PHE A 288 0.40 -17.22 -23.82
CA PHE A 288 1.44 -17.76 -24.72
C PHE A 288 0.89 -18.72 -25.76
N GLU A 289 0.00 -19.64 -25.38
CA GLU A 289 -0.69 -20.54 -26.31
C GLU A 289 -1.50 -19.80 -27.39
N LYS A 290 -1.98 -18.59 -27.07
CA LYS A 290 -2.69 -17.71 -28.01
C LYS A 290 -1.79 -16.76 -28.79
N GLY A 291 -0.47 -16.80 -28.60
CA GLY A 291 0.49 -16.03 -29.38
C GLY A 291 0.94 -14.71 -28.74
N ALA A 292 0.86 -14.57 -27.41
CA ALA A 292 1.51 -13.47 -26.71
C ALA A 292 3.02 -13.48 -26.99
N SER A 293 3.58 -12.30 -27.29
CA SER A 293 4.93 -12.19 -27.87
C SER A 293 5.83 -11.12 -27.22
N ASN A 294 5.33 -10.40 -26.21
CA ASN A 294 6.06 -9.32 -25.54
C ASN A 294 6.18 -9.55 -24.02
N PRO A 295 6.95 -10.58 -23.58
CA PRO A 295 7.04 -10.92 -22.16
C PRO A 295 7.89 -9.96 -21.31
N GLU A 296 8.51 -8.92 -21.90
CA GLU A 296 9.46 -8.06 -21.20
C GLU A 296 8.81 -7.28 -20.05
N VAL A 297 7.67 -6.63 -20.32
CA VAL A 297 6.91 -5.91 -19.29
C VAL A 297 6.35 -6.90 -18.26
N ALA A 298 5.87 -8.06 -18.72
CA ALA A 298 5.38 -9.12 -17.86
C ALA A 298 6.46 -9.60 -16.85
N LEU A 299 7.70 -9.82 -17.31
CA LEU A 299 8.81 -10.24 -16.43
C LEU A 299 9.20 -9.15 -15.42
N GLN A 300 9.20 -7.89 -15.85
CA GLN A 300 9.46 -6.75 -14.97
C GLN A 300 8.39 -6.59 -13.89
N LEU A 301 7.11 -6.71 -14.27
CA LEU A 301 5.99 -6.68 -13.33
C LEU A 301 6.05 -7.85 -12.34
N ALA A 302 6.35 -9.06 -12.81
CA ALA A 302 6.46 -10.23 -11.95
C ALA A 302 7.54 -10.04 -10.86
N ALA A 303 8.67 -9.45 -11.23
CA ALA A 303 9.75 -9.13 -10.31
C ALA A 303 9.36 -8.03 -9.30
N ARG A 304 8.80 -6.91 -9.78
CA ARG A 304 8.35 -5.77 -8.98
C ARG A 304 7.29 -6.15 -7.95
N ASP A 305 6.37 -7.02 -8.34
CA ASP A 305 5.16 -7.33 -7.58
C ASP A 305 5.24 -8.65 -6.82
N ASN A 306 6.42 -9.29 -6.83
CA ASN A 306 6.70 -10.56 -6.16
C ASN A 306 5.81 -11.74 -6.62
N ARG A 307 5.63 -11.86 -7.94
CA ARG A 307 4.81 -12.89 -8.57
C ARG A 307 5.66 -14.10 -8.94
N LEU A 308 6.02 -14.88 -7.92
CA LEU A 308 6.99 -15.98 -8.05
C LEU A 308 6.54 -17.05 -9.04
N ASP A 309 5.25 -17.42 -9.03
CA ASP A 309 4.75 -18.45 -9.94
C ASP A 309 4.71 -17.94 -11.39
N ALA A 310 4.41 -16.65 -11.58
CA ALA A 310 4.54 -16.00 -12.88
C ALA A 310 5.99 -15.99 -13.37
N LEU A 311 6.97 -15.67 -12.51
CA LEU A 311 8.40 -15.75 -12.85
C LEU A 311 8.76 -17.15 -13.37
N ASP A 312 8.31 -18.22 -12.71
CA ASP A 312 8.59 -19.59 -13.12
C ASP A 312 8.06 -19.94 -14.52
N VAL A 313 6.96 -19.33 -14.94
CA VAL A 313 6.43 -19.50 -16.29
C VAL A 313 7.21 -18.66 -17.30
N LEU A 314 7.46 -17.39 -16.98
CA LEU A 314 8.10 -16.42 -17.89
C LEU A 314 9.56 -16.76 -18.19
N LEU A 315 10.25 -17.40 -17.25
CA LEU A 315 11.68 -17.76 -17.37
C LEU A 315 11.94 -19.07 -18.12
N LYS A 316 10.89 -19.81 -18.52
CA LYS A 316 11.05 -21.01 -19.36
C LYS A 316 11.71 -20.66 -20.70
N ASP A 317 12.56 -21.57 -21.17
CA ASP A 317 13.31 -21.43 -22.44
C ASP A 317 12.45 -21.01 -23.64
N GLU A 318 11.26 -21.58 -23.74
CA GLU A 318 10.31 -21.31 -24.83
C GLU A 318 9.70 -19.91 -24.80
N HIS A 319 9.65 -19.26 -23.63
CA HIS A 319 9.13 -17.90 -23.48
C HIS A 319 10.25 -16.86 -23.46
N ARG A 320 11.38 -17.15 -22.78
CA ARG A 320 12.50 -16.21 -22.66
C ARG A 320 13.12 -15.86 -24.02
N LYS A 321 13.04 -16.75 -25.01
CA LYS A 321 13.52 -16.49 -26.39
C LYS A 321 12.75 -15.36 -27.10
N LEU A 322 11.59 -14.96 -26.58
CA LEU A 322 10.78 -13.85 -27.10
C LEU A 322 11.24 -12.49 -26.54
N ILE A 323 12.04 -12.47 -25.47
CA ILE A 323 12.53 -11.25 -24.83
C ILE A 323 13.53 -10.54 -25.75
N LYS A 324 13.23 -9.29 -26.08
CA LYS A 324 14.15 -8.41 -26.81
C LYS A 324 15.13 -7.77 -25.84
N ASN A 325 16.43 -7.83 -26.16
CA ASN A 325 17.53 -7.34 -25.32
C ASN A 325 17.50 -7.95 -23.90
N PRO A 326 17.66 -9.28 -23.77
CA PRO A 326 17.47 -10.01 -22.53
C PRO A 326 18.27 -9.44 -21.37
N ASP A 327 19.56 -9.14 -21.55
CA ASP A 327 20.41 -8.60 -20.47
C ASP A 327 19.83 -7.32 -19.85
N LYS A 328 19.30 -6.41 -20.67
CA LYS A 328 18.67 -5.17 -20.19
C LYS A 328 17.41 -5.48 -19.39
N VAL A 329 16.57 -6.37 -19.90
CA VAL A 329 15.31 -6.76 -19.23
C VAL A 329 15.59 -7.47 -17.91
N TYR A 330 16.57 -8.37 -17.88
CA TYR A 330 16.99 -9.11 -16.69
C TYR A 330 17.53 -8.19 -15.60
N VAL A 331 18.45 -7.29 -15.95
CA VAL A 331 18.97 -6.29 -15.01
C VAL A 331 17.84 -5.39 -14.48
N GLU A 332 16.93 -4.96 -15.36
CA GLU A 332 15.80 -4.12 -14.98
C GLU A 332 14.83 -4.85 -14.04
N SER A 333 14.55 -6.13 -14.27
CA SER A 333 13.75 -6.96 -13.36
C SER A 333 14.41 -7.09 -11.98
N CYS A 334 15.74 -7.32 -11.92
CA CYS A 334 16.48 -7.30 -10.66
C CYS A 334 16.41 -5.93 -9.97
N ARG A 335 16.55 -4.84 -10.73
CA ARG A 335 16.44 -3.47 -10.23
C ARG A 335 15.08 -3.21 -9.59
N LEU A 336 14.00 -3.58 -10.29
CA LEU A 336 12.63 -3.39 -9.80
C LEU A 336 12.34 -4.22 -8.55
N ALA A 337 12.81 -5.46 -8.48
CA ALA A 337 12.68 -6.29 -7.28
C ALA A 337 13.39 -5.65 -6.08
N LEU A 338 14.62 -5.16 -6.26
CA LEU A 338 15.39 -4.50 -5.20
C LEU A 338 14.79 -3.15 -4.77
N GLU A 339 14.41 -2.31 -5.73
CA GLU A 339 13.78 -0.99 -5.48
C GLU A 339 12.50 -1.13 -4.66
N THR A 340 11.74 -2.20 -4.88
CA THR A 340 10.48 -2.46 -4.18
C THR A 340 10.61 -3.39 -2.97
N GLY A 341 11.83 -3.85 -2.67
CA GLY A 341 12.12 -4.68 -1.51
C GLY A 341 11.60 -6.11 -1.60
N ARG A 342 11.47 -6.67 -2.81
CA ARG A 342 10.99 -8.04 -3.07
C ARG A 342 12.14 -9.03 -3.03
N TYR A 343 12.53 -9.42 -1.83
CA TYR A 343 13.65 -10.34 -1.60
C TYR A 343 13.46 -11.66 -2.36
N GLU A 344 12.29 -12.28 -2.28
CA GLU A 344 12.03 -13.60 -2.84
C GLU A 344 12.08 -13.58 -4.38
N ALA A 345 11.54 -12.52 -5.00
CA ALA A 345 11.63 -12.33 -6.45
C ALA A 345 13.09 -12.10 -6.89
N PHE A 346 13.83 -11.25 -6.17
CA PHE A 346 15.24 -11.02 -6.47
C PHE A 346 16.06 -12.32 -6.33
N GLU A 347 15.87 -13.08 -5.26
CA GLU A 347 16.52 -14.37 -5.05
C GLU A 347 16.14 -15.37 -6.15
N ARG A 348 14.86 -15.43 -6.55
CA ARG A 348 14.40 -16.30 -7.64
C ARG A 348 15.08 -15.95 -8.96
N LEU A 349 15.17 -14.66 -9.29
CA LEU A 349 15.84 -14.18 -10.49
C LEU A 349 17.32 -14.57 -10.52
N LEU A 350 18.03 -14.46 -9.40
CA LEU A 350 19.45 -14.83 -9.33
C LEU A 350 19.73 -16.34 -9.35
N LYS A 351 18.71 -17.19 -9.21
CA LYS A 351 18.84 -18.65 -9.41
C LYS A 351 18.92 -19.00 -10.90
N ASP A 352 18.45 -18.12 -11.79
CA ASP A 352 18.64 -18.27 -13.23
C ASP A 352 20.05 -17.82 -13.62
N GLU A 353 20.81 -18.71 -14.28
CA GLU A 353 22.21 -18.47 -14.62
C GLU A 353 22.40 -17.27 -15.57
N ALA A 354 21.51 -17.10 -16.54
CA ALA A 354 21.62 -16.01 -17.52
C ALA A 354 21.33 -14.66 -16.87
N ILE A 355 20.31 -14.60 -16.02
CA ILE A 355 19.96 -13.40 -15.26
C ILE A 355 21.08 -13.04 -14.28
N ASN A 356 21.56 -14.01 -13.52
CA ASN A 356 22.66 -13.81 -12.58
C ASN A 356 23.92 -13.30 -13.29
N ALA A 357 24.28 -13.86 -14.45
CA ALA A 357 25.41 -13.41 -15.24
C ALA A 357 25.23 -11.95 -15.73
N ALA A 358 24.06 -11.61 -16.28
CA ALA A 358 23.75 -10.25 -16.73
C ALA A 358 23.81 -9.24 -15.57
N PHE A 359 23.18 -9.56 -14.44
CA PHE A 359 23.19 -8.75 -13.24
C PHE A 359 24.60 -8.55 -12.68
N CYS A 360 25.36 -9.64 -12.52
CA CYS A 360 26.74 -9.59 -12.01
C CYS A 360 27.67 -8.79 -12.93
N SER A 361 27.47 -8.87 -14.25
CA SER A 361 28.20 -8.03 -15.20
C SER A 361 27.87 -6.55 -15.02
N TYR A 362 26.58 -6.23 -14.85
CA TYR A 362 26.11 -4.85 -14.73
C TYR A 362 26.65 -4.13 -13.48
N ILE A 363 26.70 -4.82 -12.34
CA ILE A 363 27.20 -4.28 -11.07
C ILE A 363 28.73 -4.20 -11.00
N ARG A 364 29.49 -4.58 -12.04
CA ARG A 364 30.94 -4.35 -12.08
C ARG A 364 31.29 -2.88 -12.31
N ASP A 365 30.37 -2.10 -12.87
CA ASP A 365 30.51 -0.66 -12.94
C ASP A 365 30.26 -0.01 -11.57
N ALA A 366 31.15 0.89 -11.15
CA ALA A 366 31.12 1.49 -9.82
C ALA A 366 29.90 2.39 -9.60
N LYS A 367 29.46 3.10 -10.65
CA LYS A 367 28.28 3.95 -10.57
C LYS A 367 27.03 3.09 -10.41
N ASN A 368 26.90 2.03 -11.21
CA ASN A 368 25.78 1.10 -11.10
C ASN A 368 25.67 0.48 -9.70
N ARG A 369 26.79 0.13 -9.05
CA ARG A 369 26.75 -0.36 -7.66
C ARG A 369 26.21 0.65 -6.66
N ALA A 370 26.69 1.88 -6.75
CA ALA A 370 26.25 2.95 -5.87
C ALA A 370 24.75 3.20 -6.07
N ASP A 371 24.30 3.24 -7.32
CA ASP A 371 22.91 3.44 -7.70
C ASP A 371 22.01 2.31 -7.14
N PHE A 372 22.40 1.04 -7.33
CA PHE A 372 21.65 -0.11 -6.79
C PHE A 372 21.62 -0.13 -5.26
N LEU A 373 22.72 0.22 -4.60
CA LEU A 373 22.78 0.26 -3.14
C LEU A 373 21.88 1.36 -2.57
N GLN A 374 21.85 2.52 -3.21
CA GLN A 374 20.95 3.62 -2.83
C GLN A 374 19.48 3.25 -3.07
N LEU A 375 19.18 2.59 -4.19
CA LEU A 375 17.83 2.12 -4.52
C LEU A 375 17.33 1.10 -3.50
N VAL A 376 18.10 0.06 -3.21
CA VAL A 376 17.69 -0.98 -2.25
C VAL A 376 17.55 -0.40 -0.84
N ALA A 377 18.39 0.56 -0.45
CA ALA A 377 18.26 1.24 0.83
C ALA A 377 16.92 2.00 0.93
N THR A 378 16.48 2.64 -0.15
CA THR A 378 15.18 3.34 -0.22
C THR A 378 13.99 2.38 -0.08
N SER A 379 14.15 1.11 -0.46
CA SER A 379 13.08 0.11 -0.35
C SER A 379 12.67 -0.24 1.09
N GLY A 380 13.54 0.04 2.07
CA GLY A 380 13.35 -0.31 3.46
C GLY A 380 13.36 -1.82 3.75
N SER A 381 13.96 -2.65 2.87
CA SER A 381 14.08 -4.10 3.06
C SER A 381 15.49 -4.50 3.51
N PRO A 382 15.70 -4.88 4.79
CA PRO A 382 16.98 -5.38 5.26
C PRO A 382 17.47 -6.60 4.48
N GLN A 383 16.57 -7.53 4.15
CA GLN A 383 16.92 -8.76 3.43
C GLN A 383 17.44 -8.46 2.01
N CYS A 384 16.86 -7.48 1.32
CA CYS A 384 17.38 -7.08 0.00
C CYS A 384 18.75 -6.38 0.11
N ILE A 385 18.97 -5.57 1.16
CA ILE A 385 20.27 -4.93 1.42
C ILE A 385 21.33 -6.01 1.65
N GLU A 386 21.07 -6.97 2.55
CA GLU A 386 21.97 -8.09 2.86
C GLU A 386 22.29 -8.89 1.58
N LYS A 387 21.26 -9.22 0.79
CA LYS A 387 21.45 -10.01 -0.42
C LYS A 387 22.27 -9.28 -1.48
N LEU A 388 22.06 -7.98 -1.65
CA LEU A 388 22.84 -7.17 -2.58
C LEU A 388 24.31 -7.06 -2.14
N VAL A 389 24.55 -6.87 -0.84
CA VAL A 389 25.92 -6.83 -0.28
C VAL A 389 26.62 -8.18 -0.46
N GLU A 390 25.94 -9.30 -0.23
CA GLU A 390 26.45 -10.65 -0.53
C GLU A 390 26.85 -10.76 -2.02
N CYS A 391 26.02 -10.26 -2.93
CA CYS A 391 26.33 -10.25 -4.36
C CYS A 391 27.58 -9.43 -4.68
N TYR A 392 27.77 -8.27 -4.04
CA TYR A 392 28.99 -7.47 -4.22
C TYR A 392 30.23 -8.22 -3.72
N GLN A 393 30.19 -8.73 -2.49
CA GLN A 393 31.32 -9.45 -1.89
C GLN A 393 31.71 -10.69 -2.68
N LYS A 394 30.74 -11.39 -3.26
CA LYS A 394 30.98 -12.61 -4.04
C LYS A 394 31.56 -12.33 -5.43
N ASN A 395 31.16 -11.23 -6.08
CA ASN A 395 31.45 -11.00 -7.50
C ASN A 395 32.50 -9.92 -7.77
N ILE A 396 32.94 -9.20 -6.74
CA ILE A 396 33.79 -8.02 -6.88
C ILE A 396 34.93 -8.13 -5.88
N ALA A 397 36.13 -8.38 -6.39
CA ALA A 397 37.33 -8.44 -5.58
C ALA A 397 37.53 -7.12 -4.83
N ASP A 398 37.86 -7.22 -3.55
CA ASP A 398 38.26 -6.10 -2.69
C ASP A 398 37.23 -4.96 -2.61
N VAL A 399 35.93 -5.26 -2.75
CA VAL A 399 34.88 -4.26 -2.60
C VAL A 399 34.83 -3.71 -1.17
N ASP A 400 35.09 -2.41 -1.01
CA ASP A 400 34.96 -1.69 0.25
C ASP A 400 33.49 -1.29 0.48
N ILE A 401 32.73 -2.19 1.13
CA ILE A 401 31.32 -1.98 1.48
C ILE A 401 31.13 -0.73 2.35
N PRO A 402 31.91 -0.50 3.44
CA PRO A 402 31.82 0.74 4.20
C PRO A 402 31.98 2.01 3.37
N ALA A 403 32.96 2.08 2.48
CA ALA A 403 33.17 3.23 1.61
C ALA A 403 32.02 3.39 0.60
N LEU A 404 31.52 2.28 0.03
CA LEU A 404 30.40 2.30 -0.90
C LEU A 404 29.14 2.86 -0.23
N ILE A 405 28.78 2.39 0.97
CA ILE A 405 27.61 2.88 1.75
C ILE A 405 27.68 4.40 1.98
N LYS A 406 28.88 4.90 2.33
CA LYS A 406 29.12 6.33 2.57
C LYS A 406 29.00 7.14 1.27
N SER A 407 29.66 6.68 0.20
CA SER A 407 29.69 7.38 -1.09
C SER A 407 28.33 7.41 -1.81
N SER A 408 27.49 6.38 -1.64
CA SER A 408 26.16 6.29 -2.26
C SER A 408 25.06 6.97 -1.45
N ASN A 409 25.37 7.50 -0.26
CA ASN A 409 24.39 8.00 0.70
C ASN A 409 23.29 6.96 1.02
N ALA A 410 23.67 5.68 1.18
CA ALA A 410 22.69 4.61 1.43
C ALA A 410 21.99 4.75 2.79
N ILE A 411 22.70 5.19 3.83
CA ILE A 411 22.09 5.44 5.16
C ILE A 411 20.99 6.50 5.04
N GLY A 412 21.29 7.65 4.42
CA GLY A 412 20.29 8.71 4.23
C GLY A 412 19.13 8.31 3.31
N ALA A 413 19.35 7.38 2.38
CA ALA A 413 18.29 6.77 1.59
C ALA A 413 17.39 5.84 2.43
N ALA A 414 17.97 5.02 3.31
CA ALA A 414 17.23 4.16 4.23
C ALA A 414 16.46 4.97 5.29
N GLU A 415 16.99 6.09 5.77
CA GLU A 415 16.28 7.00 6.68
C GLU A 415 14.96 7.50 6.06
N LYS A 416 14.96 7.82 4.76
CA LYS A 416 13.74 8.23 4.04
C LYS A 416 12.69 7.13 3.92
N SER A 417 13.10 5.85 4.05
CA SER A 417 12.14 4.74 4.11
C SER A 417 11.46 4.62 5.48
N GLY A 418 12.01 5.27 6.51
CA GLY A 418 11.55 5.17 7.90
C GLY A 418 11.85 3.82 8.58
N ASN A 419 12.46 2.85 7.88
CA ASN A 419 12.67 1.50 8.39
C ASN A 419 13.90 1.42 9.31
N LYS A 420 13.66 1.28 10.62
CA LYS A 420 14.71 1.23 11.64
C LYS A 420 15.76 0.16 11.41
N ARG A 421 15.32 -1.07 11.08
CA ARG A 421 16.20 -2.22 10.86
C ARG A 421 17.15 -2.01 9.68
N SER A 422 16.66 -1.39 8.61
CA SER A 422 17.47 -1.08 7.42
C SER A 422 18.56 -0.05 7.72
N VAL A 423 18.22 1.01 8.47
CA VAL A 423 19.18 2.03 8.88
C VAL A 423 20.24 1.42 9.81
N GLN A 424 19.82 0.65 10.82
CA GLN A 424 20.73 -0.03 11.74
C GLN A 424 21.71 -0.97 11.01
N LEU A 425 21.20 -1.77 10.07
CA LEU A 425 22.01 -2.66 9.24
C LEU A 425 23.10 -1.88 8.48
N LEU A 426 22.72 -0.80 7.79
CA LEU A 426 23.68 0.01 7.02
C LEU A 426 24.68 0.76 7.90
N CYS A 427 24.26 1.28 9.06
CA CYS A 427 25.15 1.88 10.04
C CYS A 427 26.20 0.88 10.54
N ASN A 428 25.77 -0.34 10.89
CA ASN A 428 26.66 -1.42 11.31
C ASN A 428 27.66 -1.79 10.21
N LEU A 429 27.19 -1.95 8.97
CA LEU A 429 28.04 -2.25 7.82
C LEU A 429 29.02 -1.11 7.49
N ALA A 430 28.67 0.14 7.78
CA ALA A 430 29.53 1.31 7.54
C ALA A 430 30.50 1.63 8.68
N GLY A 431 30.36 0.98 9.84
CA GLY A 431 31.07 1.32 11.07
C GLY A 431 30.70 2.71 11.61
N VAL A 432 29.41 3.08 11.54
CA VAL A 432 28.89 4.37 12.00
C VAL A 432 27.86 4.13 13.10
N GLU A 433 27.87 4.94 14.16
CA GLU A 433 26.86 4.88 15.21
C GLU A 433 25.56 5.57 14.79
N LEU A 434 24.43 4.92 15.05
CA LEU A 434 23.10 5.51 14.88
C LEU A 434 22.86 6.54 15.99
N GLN A 435 22.53 7.79 15.62
CA GLN A 435 22.26 8.82 16.60
C GLN A 435 20.89 8.60 17.27
N ALA A 436 20.81 8.84 18.58
CA ALA A 436 19.56 8.67 19.35
C ALA A 436 18.41 9.57 18.85
N SER A 437 18.71 10.70 18.21
CA SER A 437 17.71 11.57 17.57
C SER A 437 17.13 10.95 16.30
N GLN A 438 17.94 10.28 15.49
CA GLN A 438 17.51 9.53 14.30
C GLN A 438 16.65 8.34 14.73
N GLU A 439 17.09 7.58 15.73
CA GLU A 439 16.39 6.39 16.22
C GLU A 439 14.93 6.67 16.63
N LYS A 440 14.67 7.83 17.25
CA LYS A 440 13.31 8.23 17.69
C LYS A 440 12.34 8.49 16.54
N SER A 441 12.83 8.71 15.33
CA SER A 441 12.02 8.99 14.14
C SER A 441 11.75 7.76 13.27
N LEU A 442 12.42 6.65 13.57
CA LEU A 442 12.32 5.42 12.77
C LEU A 442 11.27 4.48 13.36
N VAL A 443 10.63 3.72 12.47
CA VAL A 443 9.59 2.75 12.82
C VAL A 443 10.12 1.33 12.58
N ASP A 444 9.85 0.45 13.53
CA ASP A 444 10.00 -0.99 13.32
C ASP A 444 8.80 -1.49 12.50
N PHE A 445 8.91 -1.40 11.17
CA PHE A 445 7.89 -1.94 10.30
C PHE A 445 7.75 -3.45 10.53
N PRO A 446 6.51 -3.94 10.57
CA PRO A 446 6.24 -5.32 10.89
C PRO A 446 6.67 -6.23 9.73
N SER A 447 7.08 -7.43 10.08
CA SER A 447 7.52 -8.47 9.15
C SER A 447 6.52 -9.62 9.01
N ASN A 448 5.44 -9.59 9.78
CA ASN A 448 4.41 -10.63 9.83
C ASN A 448 3.09 -10.10 10.41
N ASP A 449 2.00 -10.85 10.24
CA ASP A 449 0.65 -10.51 10.72
C ASP A 449 0.59 -10.14 12.22
N LYS A 450 1.40 -10.79 13.07
CA LYS A 450 1.38 -10.55 14.51
C LYS A 450 1.98 -9.18 14.84
N GLU A 451 3.17 -8.89 14.34
CA GLU A 451 3.82 -7.57 14.49
C GLU A 451 2.94 -6.46 13.91
N THR A 452 2.29 -6.74 12.77
CA THR A 452 1.35 -5.84 12.11
C THR A 452 0.16 -5.48 12.99
N ARG A 453 -0.46 -6.47 13.66
CA ARG A 453 -1.52 -6.21 14.64
C ARG A 453 -1.03 -5.41 15.84
N THR A 454 0.12 -5.78 16.40
CA THR A 454 0.72 -5.08 17.54
C THR A 454 1.02 -3.61 17.20
N LEU A 455 1.50 -3.32 15.99
CA LEU A 455 1.73 -1.96 15.53
C LEU A 455 0.43 -1.14 15.54
N ILE A 456 -0.65 -1.69 14.99
CA ILE A 456 -1.97 -1.00 14.94
C ILE A 456 -2.61 -0.86 16.31
N GLU A 457 -2.52 -1.87 17.16
CA GLU A 457 -3.01 -1.79 18.55
C GLU A 457 -2.26 -0.72 19.35
N GLY A 458 -1.05 -0.37 18.93
CA GLY A 458 -0.25 0.72 19.50
C GLY A 458 -0.66 2.13 19.02
N PHE A 459 -1.56 2.25 18.03
CA PHE A 459 -2.01 3.56 17.57
C PHE A 459 -2.89 4.23 18.64
N CYS A 460 -2.76 5.55 18.77
CA CYS A 460 -3.72 6.31 19.55
C CYS A 460 -5.12 6.16 18.92
N THR A 461 -6.14 6.21 19.77
CA THR A 461 -7.51 6.16 19.28
C THR A 461 -7.79 7.37 18.41
N PHE A 462 -8.69 7.23 17.44
CA PHE A 462 -9.06 8.30 16.53
C PHE A 462 -9.57 9.52 17.30
N ILE A 463 -10.38 9.34 18.35
CA ILE A 463 -10.79 10.46 19.22
C ILE A 463 -9.62 11.09 19.98
N GLN A 464 -8.70 10.29 20.52
CA GLN A 464 -7.52 10.84 21.17
C GLN A 464 -6.74 11.72 20.19
N PHE A 465 -6.52 11.23 18.97
CA PHE A 465 -5.93 11.99 17.88
C PHE A 465 -6.70 13.30 17.58
N ILE A 466 -8.03 13.24 17.40
CA ILE A 466 -8.85 14.44 17.12
C ILE A 466 -8.70 15.46 18.25
N ASN A 467 -8.81 15.02 19.50
CA ASN A 467 -8.70 15.89 20.67
C ASN A 467 -7.32 16.55 20.73
N ASP A 468 -6.25 15.76 20.60
CA ASP A 468 -4.87 16.26 20.63
C ASP A 468 -4.64 17.31 19.53
N MET A 469 -5.19 17.08 18.33
CA MET A 469 -5.10 18.03 17.21
C MET A 469 -5.87 19.34 17.47
N ILE A 470 -7.09 19.25 17.99
CA ILE A 470 -7.90 20.43 18.35
C ILE A 470 -7.21 21.23 19.46
N TYR A 471 -6.72 20.56 20.50
CA TYR A 471 -5.99 21.21 21.59
C TYR A 471 -4.71 21.90 21.10
N ALA A 472 -3.95 21.25 20.22
CA ALA A 472 -2.74 21.83 19.62
C ALA A 472 -3.07 23.08 18.79
N ALA A 473 -4.13 23.02 17.97
CA ALA A 473 -4.59 24.15 17.15
C ALA A 473 -4.99 25.36 18.00
N ILE A 474 -5.79 25.14 19.04
CA ILE A 474 -6.22 26.17 19.99
C ILE A 474 -5.01 26.78 20.71
N SER A 475 -4.07 25.95 21.15
CA SER A 475 -2.88 26.37 21.90
C SER A 475 -1.90 27.23 21.09
N LEU A 476 -1.92 27.13 19.75
CA LEU A 476 -1.08 27.94 18.85
C LEU A 476 -1.62 29.36 18.65
N ILE A 477 -2.92 29.55 18.79
CA ILE A 477 -3.60 30.84 18.54
C ILE A 477 -3.74 31.67 19.82
N LEU A 478 -3.80 31.01 20.99
CA LEU A 478 -3.83 31.70 22.27
C LEU A 478 -2.43 32.28 22.62
N PRO A 479 -2.31 33.59 22.90
CA PRO A 479 -1.06 34.17 23.37
C PRO A 479 -0.60 33.45 24.64
N SER A 480 0.71 33.26 24.77
CA SER A 480 1.42 32.60 25.90
C SER A 480 1.15 33.19 27.30
N ALA A 481 0.22 34.14 27.43
CA ALA A 481 -0.19 34.77 28.67
C ALA A 481 -1.32 33.99 29.38
N LYS A 482 -1.13 32.68 29.62
CA LYS A 482 -1.86 31.87 30.64
C LYS A 482 -1.35 30.42 30.73
N LYS A 483 -0.03 30.22 30.65
CA LYS A 483 0.57 28.88 30.86
C LYS A 483 0.63 28.43 32.33
N GLN A 484 0.01 29.18 33.23
CA GLN A 484 -0.25 28.79 34.62
C GLN A 484 -1.75 29.02 34.87
N GLU A 485 -2.41 27.99 35.40
CA GLU A 485 -3.83 27.92 35.75
C GLU A 485 -4.81 27.60 34.60
N THR A 486 -4.81 26.34 34.17
CA THR A 486 -6.09 25.59 34.15
C THR A 486 -5.83 24.12 34.42
N LEU A 487 -6.41 23.65 35.53
CA LEU A 487 -6.29 22.33 36.12
C LEU A 487 -7.08 21.26 35.35
N ALA A 488 -6.51 20.05 35.37
CA ALA A 488 -7.14 18.76 35.66
C ALA A 488 -8.39 18.35 34.86
N TYR A 489 -8.16 17.65 33.75
CA TYR A 489 -8.95 16.47 33.38
C TYR A 489 -7.99 15.36 32.91
N THR A 490 -7.47 14.60 33.86
CA THR A 490 -6.84 13.30 33.60
C THR A 490 -7.40 12.29 34.58
N ASN A 491 -8.40 11.54 34.13
CA ASN A 491 -8.70 10.22 34.66
C ASN A 491 -8.65 9.24 33.49
N THR A 492 -7.43 8.85 33.12
CA THR A 492 -7.16 7.62 32.36
C THR A 492 -6.28 6.71 33.23
N PRO A 493 -6.62 5.43 33.41
CA PRO A 493 -5.96 4.55 34.36
C PRO A 493 -4.72 3.90 33.74
N TYR A 494 -3.68 4.68 33.41
CA TYR A 494 -2.37 4.10 33.03
C TYR A 494 -1.15 4.87 33.55
N ALA A 495 -1.32 5.98 34.29
CA ALA A 495 -0.21 6.80 34.80
C ALA A 495 0.29 6.42 36.21
N ARG A 496 0.29 5.14 36.60
CA ARG A 496 0.88 4.67 37.87
C ARG A 496 1.83 3.49 37.70
N LEU A 497 2.86 3.68 36.90
CA LEU A 497 4.14 3.00 37.10
C LEU A 497 5.22 4.08 36.91
N PHE A 498 6.25 4.07 37.77
CA PHE A 498 7.32 5.06 37.90
C PHE A 498 7.03 6.26 38.81
N LYS A 499 7.14 6.04 40.13
CA LYS A 499 7.63 7.07 41.06
C LYS A 499 9.14 6.85 41.26
N PRO A 500 9.99 7.89 41.20
CA PRO A 500 11.36 7.81 41.70
C PRO A 500 11.38 7.92 43.24
N ALA A 501 12.31 7.20 43.87
CA ALA A 501 12.58 7.24 45.31
C ALA A 501 13.31 8.53 45.73
N PRO A 502 13.23 8.95 47.01
CA PRO A 502 13.73 10.25 47.44
C PRO A 502 15.21 10.22 47.83
N ASP A 503 15.85 11.35 47.54
CA ASP A 503 17.23 11.70 47.85
C ASP A 503 17.46 11.88 49.37
N LYS A 504 18.62 11.45 49.87
CA LYS A 504 19.12 11.80 51.21
C LYS A 504 20.49 12.46 51.09
N THR A 505 20.53 13.66 51.63
CA THR A 505 21.66 14.56 51.93
C THR A 505 22.87 13.88 52.57
N GLU A 506 24.08 14.31 52.21
CA GLU A 506 25.03 14.98 53.13
C GLU A 506 26.32 15.46 52.42
N SER A 507 26.76 16.66 52.78
CA SER A 507 28.09 17.28 52.58
C SER A 507 28.77 17.30 53.97
N PRO A 508 30.11 17.38 54.15
CA PRO A 508 30.83 18.65 53.86
C PRO A 508 32.39 18.64 53.65
N LEU A 509 32.89 19.81 53.20
CA LEU A 509 34.16 20.51 53.55
C LEU A 509 35.55 19.95 53.13
N LEU A 510 36.31 20.67 52.27
CA LEU A 510 37.33 21.71 52.59
C LEU A 510 38.15 22.15 51.34
N ALA A 511 38.67 23.38 51.38
CA ALA A 511 39.19 24.24 50.29
C ALA A 511 40.75 24.23 50.19
N PRO A 512 41.47 25.27 49.68
CA PRO A 512 41.42 26.10 48.45
C PRO A 512 42.82 26.25 47.76
N LEU A 513 42.92 27.00 46.64
CA LEU A 513 43.83 28.18 46.45
C LEU A 513 44.02 28.62 44.96
N THR A 514 43.70 29.91 44.70
CA THR A 514 44.43 30.96 43.90
C THR A 514 44.89 30.68 42.45
N THR A 515 44.90 31.59 41.46
CA THR A 515 44.94 33.07 41.37
C THR A 515 44.70 33.48 39.91
N ALA A 516 44.04 34.62 39.67
CA ALA A 516 44.12 35.43 38.44
C ALA A 516 45.46 36.22 38.43
N PRO A 517 45.95 36.87 37.34
CA PRO A 517 45.21 37.96 36.67
C PRO A 517 45.46 38.16 35.15
N ASP A 518 44.47 38.79 34.50
CA ASP A 518 44.59 40.02 33.69
C ASP A 518 45.59 40.09 32.50
N LYS A 519 45.07 40.40 31.29
CA LYS A 519 45.42 41.65 30.58
C LYS A 519 44.70 41.83 29.24
N SER A 520 44.37 43.09 29.02
CA SER A 520 43.70 43.78 27.94
C SER A 520 44.61 44.14 26.74
N GLY A 521 44.05 43.96 25.53
CA GLY A 521 44.22 44.75 24.28
C GLY A 521 45.62 44.92 23.63
N PRO A 522 45.73 45.68 22.51
CA PRO A 522 44.89 45.67 21.31
C PRO A 522 45.72 45.63 20.00
N GLN A 523 45.16 45.09 18.90
CA GLN A 523 45.25 45.59 17.52
C GLN A 523 44.38 44.75 16.59
#